data_AF-A0A2W6DDW8-F1
#
_entry.id   AF-A0A2W6DDW8-F1
#
_cell.length_a   1.000
_cell.length_b   1.000
_cell.length_c   1.000
_cell.angle_alpha   90.00
_cell.angle_beta   90.00
_cell.angle_gamma   90.00
#
_symmetry.space_group_name_H-M   'P 1'
#
loop_
_entity.id
_entity.type
_entity.pdbx_description
1 polymer ?
#
loop_
_entity_poly.entity_id
_entity_poly.type
_entity_poly.pdbx_seq_one_letter_code
_entity_poly.pdbx_strand_id
1 'polypeptide(L)'
;MTLPGAVTALITAQRLQQVPPDLASARLRLARAEDKLASARKIAVIDLEVAYVTAYDAARIAVTAHMLSIGYRVRAVARAHEAVGNYAEAMINTPSAFEFQRMRRRRNKAEYDDVVIGHADLAADLGHAQAIIDAVRDAL
;
A
#
# COMPACT_ATOMS: atom_id res chain seq x y z
N MET A 1 -12.23 10.98 17.34
CA MET A 1 -10.85 11.10 16.85
C MET A 1 -10.84 12.15 15.75
N THR A 2 -10.04 13.21 15.87
CA THR A 2 -9.88 14.21 14.79
C THR A 2 -9.04 13.58 13.68
N LEU A 3 -9.50 13.67 12.43
CA LEU A 3 -8.74 13.14 11.29
C LEU A 3 -7.45 13.93 11.09
N PRO A 4 -6.31 13.28 10.77
CA PRO A 4 -5.11 14.00 10.37
C PRO A 4 -5.38 14.93 9.19
N GLY A 5 -4.73 16.11 9.19
CA GLY A 5 -4.94 17.13 8.15
C GLY A 5 -4.71 16.60 6.72
N ALA A 6 -3.78 15.66 6.54
CA ALA A 6 -3.54 15.01 5.26
C ALA A 6 -4.75 14.21 4.75
N VAL A 7 -5.45 13.48 5.62
CA VAL A 7 -6.66 12.71 5.24
C VAL A 7 -7.81 13.66 4.92
N THR A 8 -7.99 14.71 5.72
CA THR A 8 -8.98 15.77 5.46
C THR A 8 -8.75 16.41 4.09
N ALA A 9 -7.50 16.75 3.75
CA ALA A 9 -7.17 17.32 2.45
C ALA A 9 -7.52 16.39 1.28
N LEU A 10 -7.30 15.08 1.42
CA LEU A 10 -7.67 14.11 0.40
C LEU A 10 -9.19 13.97 0.21
N ILE A 11 -9.98 14.12 1.28
CA ILE A 11 -11.44 14.11 1.20
C ILE A 11 -11.95 15.38 0.52
N THR A 12 -11.45 16.56 0.92
CA THR A 12 -11.81 17.85 0.31
C THR A 12 -11.47 17.88 -1.18
N ALA A 13 -10.34 17.30 -1.58
CA ALA A 13 -9.93 17.17 -2.98
C ALA A 13 -10.68 16.06 -3.74
N GLN A 14 -11.68 15.40 -3.14
CA GLN A 14 -12.43 14.28 -3.71
C GLN A 14 -11.55 13.12 -4.18
N ARG A 15 -10.40 12.90 -3.53
CA ARG A 15 -9.50 11.76 -3.80
C ARG A 15 -9.86 10.56 -2.91
N LEU A 16 -10.39 10.84 -1.72
CA LEU A 16 -11.03 9.86 -0.85
C LEU A 16 -12.52 10.14 -0.73
N GLN A 17 -13.28 9.08 -0.49
CA GLN A 17 -14.70 9.14 -0.19
C GLN A 17 -14.95 8.47 1.16
N GLN A 18 -15.82 9.08 1.97
CA GLN A 18 -16.39 8.45 3.16
C GLN A 18 -17.42 7.41 2.75
N VAL A 19 -17.34 6.24 3.37
CA VAL A 19 -18.24 5.11 3.20
C VAL A 19 -18.53 4.49 4.58
N PRO A 20 -19.59 3.69 4.75
CA PRO A 20 -19.74 2.90 5.97
C PRO A 20 -18.50 2.02 6.18
N PRO A 21 -17.95 1.95 7.42
CA PRO A 21 -16.91 1.00 7.76
C PRO A 21 -17.32 -0.43 7.40
N ASP A 22 -16.42 -1.17 6.76
CA ASP A 22 -16.66 -2.55 6.32
C ASP A 22 -15.48 -3.44 6.72
N LEU A 23 -15.55 -3.95 7.96
CA LEU A 23 -14.52 -4.78 8.55
C LEU A 23 -14.40 -6.16 7.87
N ALA A 24 -15.50 -6.72 7.38
CA ALA A 24 -15.50 -8.00 6.69
C ALA A 24 -14.71 -7.89 5.37
N SER A 25 -15.03 -6.87 4.55
CA SER A 25 -14.29 -6.57 3.33
C SER A 25 -12.84 -6.16 3.57
N ALA A 26 -12.54 -5.50 4.71
CA ALA A 26 -11.19 -5.18 5.11
C ALA A 26 -10.36 -6.45 5.38
N ARG A 27 -10.89 -7.38 6.18
CA ARG A 27 -10.21 -8.66 6.48
C ARG A 27 -9.95 -9.50 5.23
N LEU A 28 -10.91 -9.57 4.30
CA LEU A 28 -10.72 -10.26 3.02
C LEU A 28 -9.61 -9.62 2.18
N ARG A 29 -9.50 -8.28 2.18
CA ARG A 29 -8.43 -7.56 1.49
C ARG A 29 -7.08 -7.76 2.16
N LEU A 30 -7.03 -7.76 3.49
CA LEU A 30 -5.80 -8.02 4.23
C LEU A 30 -5.28 -9.43 3.92
N ALA A 31 -6.13 -10.46 3.96
CA ALA A 31 -5.76 -11.82 3.56
C ALA A 31 -5.18 -11.86 2.13
N ARG A 32 -5.82 -11.15 1.18
CA ARG A 32 -5.30 -11.02 -0.18
C ARG A 32 -3.94 -10.32 -0.25
N ALA A 33 -3.68 -9.33 0.60
CA ALA A 33 -2.38 -8.67 0.67
C ALA A 33 -1.29 -9.64 1.16
N GLU A 34 -1.59 -10.45 2.18
CA GLU A 34 -0.69 -11.48 2.72
C GLU A 34 -0.34 -12.53 1.66
N ASP A 35 -1.34 -13.07 0.97
CA ASP A 35 -1.15 -14.02 -0.14
C ASP A 35 -0.27 -13.43 -1.26
N LYS A 36 -0.47 -12.14 -1.54
CA LYS A 36 0.27 -11.45 -2.59
C LYS A 36 1.73 -11.22 -2.17
N LEU A 37 2.00 -10.88 -0.91
CA LEU A 37 3.36 -10.78 -0.40
C LEU A 37 4.07 -12.14 -0.41
N ALA A 38 3.37 -13.21 -0.01
CA ALA A 38 3.89 -14.58 -0.09
C ALA A 38 4.24 -14.96 -1.54
N SER A 39 3.42 -14.54 -2.50
CA SER A 39 3.69 -14.74 -3.93
C SER A 39 4.90 -13.95 -4.41
N ALA A 40 5.03 -12.68 -4.00
CA ALA A 40 6.19 -11.85 -4.33
C ALA A 40 7.52 -12.50 -3.90
N ARG A 41 7.56 -13.08 -2.69
CA ARG A 41 8.75 -13.81 -2.20
C ARG A 41 9.12 -15.01 -3.06
N LYS A 42 8.12 -15.73 -3.60
CA LYS A 42 8.36 -16.86 -4.50
C LYS A 42 8.85 -16.39 -5.87
N ILE A 43 8.25 -15.33 -6.41
CA ILE A 43 8.63 -14.77 -7.72
C ILE A 43 10.04 -14.17 -7.67
N ALA A 44 10.49 -13.67 -6.51
CA ALA A 44 11.82 -13.07 -6.35
C ALA A 44 12.99 -13.99 -6.75
N VAL A 45 12.77 -15.31 -6.84
CA VAL A 45 13.81 -16.27 -7.27
C VAL A 45 13.95 -16.36 -8.79
N ILE A 46 12.97 -15.86 -9.55
CA ILE A 46 12.93 -15.93 -11.02
C ILE A 46 12.88 -14.56 -11.68
N ASP A 47 12.22 -13.58 -11.07
CA ASP A 47 11.99 -12.27 -11.67
C ASP A 47 11.86 -11.19 -10.58
N LEU A 48 12.87 -10.33 -10.47
CA LEU A 48 12.92 -9.30 -9.44
C LEU A 48 11.91 -8.18 -9.67
N GLU A 49 11.64 -7.82 -10.92
CA GLU A 49 10.74 -6.71 -11.25
C GLU A 49 9.29 -7.12 -10.98
N VAL A 50 8.90 -8.31 -11.42
CA VAL A 50 7.55 -8.83 -11.16
C VAL A 50 7.35 -9.06 -9.65
N ALA A 51 8.37 -9.55 -8.93
CA ALA A 51 8.33 -9.66 -7.48
C ALA A 51 8.13 -8.29 -6.81
N TYR A 52 8.84 -7.27 -7.28
CA TYR A 52 8.74 -5.91 -6.77
C TYR A 52 7.34 -5.30 -6.97
N VAL A 53 6.79 -5.40 -8.18
CA VAL A 53 5.43 -4.96 -8.50
C VAL A 53 4.42 -5.67 -7.59
N THR A 54 4.60 -6.97 -7.39
CA THR A 54 3.74 -7.80 -6.55
C THR A 54 3.81 -7.40 -5.07
N ALA A 55 5.01 -7.10 -4.55
CA ALA A 55 5.22 -6.63 -3.19
C ALA A 55 4.61 -5.23 -2.95
N TYR A 56 4.79 -4.31 -3.89
CA TYR A 56 4.14 -2.99 -3.84
C TYR A 56 2.61 -3.10 -3.82
N ASP A 57 2.05 -3.97 -4.67
CA ASP A 57 0.61 -4.21 -4.69
C ASP A 57 0.10 -4.80 -3.37
N ALA A 58 0.86 -5.70 -2.75
CA ALA A 58 0.52 -6.25 -1.44
C ALA A 58 0.38 -5.14 -0.39
N ALA A 59 1.39 -4.26 -0.28
CA ALA A 59 1.34 -3.10 0.61
C ALA A 59 0.14 -2.19 0.30
N ARG A 60 -0.11 -1.89 -0.98
CA ARG A 60 -1.25 -1.05 -1.42
C ARG A 60 -2.59 -1.66 -1.04
N ILE A 61 -2.76 -2.97 -1.22
CA ILE A 61 -3.99 -3.68 -0.85
C ILE A 61 -4.19 -3.61 0.66
N ALA A 62 -3.14 -3.82 1.46
CA ALA A 62 -3.20 -3.71 2.92
C ALA A 62 -3.63 -2.32 3.37
N VAL A 63 -3.04 -1.25 2.82
CA VAL A 63 -3.47 0.12 3.14
C VAL A 63 -4.95 0.32 2.79
N THR A 64 -5.42 -0.18 1.65
CA THR A 64 -6.86 -0.08 1.31
C THR A 64 -7.76 -0.94 2.19
N ALA A 65 -7.25 -2.01 2.82
CA ALA A 65 -7.99 -2.76 3.83
C ALA A 65 -8.21 -1.89 5.08
N HIS A 66 -7.15 -1.24 5.57
CA HIS A 66 -7.27 -0.29 6.69
C HIS A 66 -8.25 0.84 6.36
N MET A 67 -8.16 1.44 5.18
CA MET A 67 -9.11 2.47 4.73
C MET A 67 -10.57 2.02 4.88
N LEU A 68 -10.91 0.82 4.41
CA LEU A 68 -12.28 0.30 4.49
C LEU A 68 -12.72 0.01 5.92
N SER A 69 -11.81 -0.48 6.77
CA SER A 69 -12.12 -0.79 8.17
C SER A 69 -12.56 0.43 8.97
N ILE A 70 -12.11 1.62 8.56
CA ILE A 70 -12.46 2.89 9.21
C ILE A 70 -13.33 3.81 8.34
N GLY A 71 -13.95 3.28 7.28
CA GLY A 71 -14.97 4.02 6.52
C GLY A 71 -14.44 4.95 5.43
N TYR A 72 -13.33 4.62 4.79
CA TYR A 72 -12.79 5.34 3.64
C TYR A 72 -12.56 4.44 2.43
N ARG A 73 -12.69 5.04 1.25
CA ARG A 73 -12.34 4.41 -0.02
C ARG A 73 -11.61 5.41 -0.91
N VAL A 74 -10.55 4.96 -1.59
CA VAL A 74 -9.90 5.75 -2.64
C VAL A 74 -10.79 5.80 -3.88
N ARG A 75 -10.93 6.98 -4.48
CA ARG A 75 -11.67 7.13 -5.74
C ARG A 75 -10.79 6.71 -6.92
N ALA A 76 -11.41 6.11 -7.94
CA ALA A 76 -10.73 5.67 -9.15
C ALA A 76 -10.46 6.86 -10.10
N VAL A 77 -9.63 7.80 -9.65
CA VAL A 77 -9.23 9.01 -10.38
C VAL A 77 -7.72 8.99 -10.64
N ALA A 78 -7.23 9.93 -11.46
CA ALA A 78 -5.81 10.13 -11.67
C ALA A 78 -5.07 10.25 -10.32
N ARG A 79 -3.90 9.62 -10.21
CA ARG A 79 -3.08 9.59 -8.99
C ARG A 79 -3.76 8.92 -7.78
N ALA A 80 -4.66 7.96 -7.99
CA ALA A 80 -5.28 7.19 -6.90
C ALA A 80 -4.23 6.51 -6.00
N HIS A 81 -3.19 5.91 -6.57
CA HIS A 81 -2.14 5.23 -5.79
C HIS A 81 -1.32 6.19 -4.92
N GLU A 82 -1.14 7.43 -5.37
CA GLU A 82 -0.51 8.47 -4.55
C GLU A 82 -1.42 8.85 -3.37
N ALA A 83 -2.74 8.91 -3.55
CA ALA A 83 -3.67 9.17 -2.46
C ALA A 83 -3.62 8.07 -1.39
N VAL A 84 -3.48 6.80 -1.82
CA VAL A 84 -3.25 5.68 -0.89
C VAL A 84 -1.95 5.86 -0.11
N GLY A 85 -0.87 6.31 -0.75
CA GLY A 85 0.39 6.60 -0.06
C GLY A 85 0.31 7.74 0.95
N ASN A 86 -0.30 8.86 0.57
CA ASN A 86 -0.51 10.00 1.49
C ASN A 86 -1.39 9.61 2.68
N TYR A 87 -2.37 8.74 2.46
CA TYR A 87 -3.15 8.16 3.54
C TYR A 87 -2.29 7.23 4.42
N ALA A 88 -1.46 6.38 3.82
CA ALA A 88 -0.60 5.45 4.54
C ALA A 88 0.32 6.18 5.52
N GLU A 89 1.02 7.20 5.04
CA GLU A 89 1.92 8.05 5.85
C GLU A 89 1.20 8.71 7.03
N ALA A 90 -0.08 9.03 6.88
CA ALA A 90 -0.86 9.72 7.91
C ALA A 90 -1.53 8.78 8.92
N MET A 91 -1.79 7.51 8.56
CA MET A 91 -2.70 6.63 9.30
C MET A 91 -2.11 5.28 9.69
N ILE A 92 -1.09 4.78 8.99
CA ILE A 92 -0.51 3.46 9.27
C ILE A 92 0.69 3.63 10.20
N ASN A 93 0.62 3.02 11.38
CA ASN A 93 1.58 3.22 12.46
C ASN A 93 2.86 2.37 12.28
N THR A 94 3.63 2.66 11.23
CA THR A 94 4.94 2.04 10.97
C THR A 94 5.84 2.98 10.17
N PRO A 95 7.16 3.06 10.46
CA PRO A 95 8.09 3.84 9.65
C PRO A 95 8.06 3.46 8.16
N SER A 96 7.74 2.19 7.86
CA SER A 96 7.65 1.70 6.48
C SER A 96 6.53 2.36 5.67
N ALA A 97 5.55 3.01 6.31
CA ALA A 97 4.52 3.76 5.60
C ALA A 97 5.11 4.92 4.78
N PHE A 98 6.19 5.55 5.24
CA PHE A 98 6.91 6.61 4.52
C PHE A 98 7.62 6.09 3.26
N GLU A 99 7.90 4.79 3.20
CA GLU A 99 8.55 4.17 2.04
C GLU A 99 7.57 3.82 0.92
N PHE A 100 6.26 3.84 1.19
CA PHE A 100 5.24 3.51 0.21
C PHE A 100 5.36 4.35 -1.07
N GLN A 101 5.54 5.67 -0.93
CA GLN A 101 5.66 6.56 -2.09
C GLN A 101 6.98 6.35 -2.83
N ARG A 102 8.08 6.03 -2.13
CA ARG A 102 9.35 5.63 -2.75
C ARG A 102 9.13 4.37 -3.57
N MET A 103 8.51 3.35 -2.99
CA MET A 103 8.22 2.09 -3.66
C MET A 103 7.38 2.30 -4.92
N ARG A 104 6.31 3.12 -4.83
CA ARG A 104 5.44 3.48 -5.95
C ARG A 104 6.22 4.13 -7.10
N ARG A 105 7.06 5.12 -6.78
CA ARG A 105 7.84 5.83 -7.81
C ARG A 105 8.82 4.87 -8.48
N ARG A 106 9.51 4.03 -7.70
CA ARG A 106 10.46 3.07 -8.25
C ARG A 106 9.79 2.01 -9.13
N ARG A 107 8.60 1.51 -8.76
CA ARG A 107 7.79 0.64 -9.64
C ARG A 107 7.47 1.30 -10.98
N ASN A 108 7.12 2.59 -10.97
CA ASN A 108 6.83 3.34 -12.18
C ASN A 108 8.09 3.54 -13.05
N LYS A 109 9.24 3.83 -12.43
CA LYS A 109 10.52 3.95 -13.16
C LYS A 109 11.01 2.63 -13.74
N ALA A 110 10.77 1.50 -13.07
CA ALA A 110 11.11 0.19 -13.63
C ALA A 110 10.31 -0.09 -14.91
N GLU A 111 9.03 0.30 -14.92
CA GLU A 111 8.14 0.10 -16.07
C GLU A 111 8.41 1.07 -17.25
N TYR A 112 8.86 2.30 -16.99
CA TYR A 112 8.93 3.36 -18.02
C TYR A 112 10.31 3.98 -18.25
N ASP A 113 11.25 3.84 -17.32
CA ASP A 113 12.54 4.55 -17.33
C ASP A 113 13.77 3.59 -17.25
N ASP A 114 13.59 2.31 -17.59
CA ASP A 114 14.61 1.24 -17.58
C ASP A 114 15.38 1.08 -16.24
N VAL A 115 14.75 1.45 -15.12
CA VAL A 115 15.36 1.30 -13.79
C VAL A 115 15.32 -0.15 -13.33
N VAL A 116 16.49 -0.76 -13.20
CA VAL A 116 16.64 -2.13 -12.71
C VAL A 116 16.37 -2.21 -11.20
N ILE A 117 15.59 -3.22 -10.79
CA ILE A 117 15.41 -3.59 -9.39
C ILE A 117 16.53 -4.56 -8.98
N GLY A 118 17.35 -4.17 -8.00
CA GLY A 118 18.37 -5.05 -7.44
C GLY A 118 17.82 -5.97 -6.35
N HIS A 119 18.52 -7.07 -6.08
CA HIS A 119 18.16 -8.01 -5.00
C HIS A 119 18.07 -7.33 -3.63
N ALA A 120 19.01 -6.43 -3.31
CA ALA A 120 19.03 -5.71 -2.04
C ALA A 120 17.83 -4.74 -1.91
N ASP A 121 17.49 -4.03 -2.99
CA ASP A 121 16.32 -3.15 -3.04
C ASP A 121 15.04 -3.97 -2.81
N LEU A 122 14.88 -5.09 -3.53
CA LEU A 122 13.73 -5.97 -3.37
C LEU A 122 13.64 -6.54 -1.94
N ALA A 123 14.76 -6.97 -1.36
CA ALA A 123 14.76 -7.50 0.01
C ALA A 123 14.30 -6.45 1.03
N ALA A 124 14.77 -5.21 0.92
CA ALA A 124 14.33 -4.10 1.76
C ALA A 124 12.84 -3.80 1.56
N ASP A 125 12.38 -3.73 0.31
CA ASP A 125 11.00 -3.38 -0.03
C ASP A 125 9.99 -4.50 0.27
N LEU A 126 10.41 -5.77 0.28
CA LEU A 126 9.64 -6.88 0.87
C LEU A 126 9.48 -6.73 2.39
N GLY A 127 10.52 -6.21 3.07
CA GLY A 127 10.45 -5.87 4.49
C GLY A 127 9.47 -4.73 4.78
N HIS A 128 9.50 -3.68 3.97
CA HIS A 128 8.55 -2.57 4.10
C HIS A 128 7.10 -3.00 3.84
N ALA A 129 6.87 -3.81 2.82
CA ALA A 129 5.54 -4.37 2.54
C ALA A 129 5.02 -5.23 3.70
N GLN A 130 5.88 -6.07 4.29
CA GLN A 130 5.55 -6.87 5.47
C GLN A 130 5.15 -5.98 6.65
N ALA A 131 5.98 -4.98 6.98
CA ALA A 131 5.72 -4.09 8.11
C ALA A 131 4.41 -3.27 7.95
N ILE A 132 4.04 -2.90 6.72
CA ILE A 132 2.74 -2.26 6.44
C ILE A 132 1.59 -3.26 6.66
N ILE A 133 1.72 -4.49 6.16
CA ILE A 133 0.71 -5.53 6.35
C ILE A 133 0.49 -5.82 7.84
N ASP A 134 1.57 -5.95 8.62
CA ASP A 134 1.50 -6.25 10.05
C ASP A 134 0.86 -5.07 10.82
N ALA A 135 1.25 -3.83 10.53
CA ALA A 135 0.64 -2.65 11.14
C ALA A 135 -0.86 -2.52 10.81
N VAL A 136 -1.28 -2.92 9.60
CA VAL A 136 -2.70 -2.99 9.23
C VAL A 136 -3.40 -4.12 10.00
N ARG A 137 -2.79 -5.30 10.09
CA ARG A 137 -3.32 -6.46 10.81
C ARG A 137 -3.62 -6.13 12.27
N ASP A 138 -2.70 -5.45 12.93
CA ASP A 138 -2.82 -5.06 14.35
C ASP A 138 -3.90 -3.99 14.58
N ALA A 139 -4.34 -3.30 13.51
CA ALA A 139 -5.35 -2.26 13.55
C ALA A 139 -6.77 -2.72 13.15
N LEU A 140 -6.95 -3.96 12.67
CA LEU A 140 -8.25 -4.57 12.29
C LEU A 140 -8.88 -5.43 13.39
#